data_AF-A0A2H3BG34-F1
#
_entry.id   AF-A0A2H3BG34-F1
#
_cell.length_a   1.000
_cell.length_b   1.000
_cell.length_c   1.000
_cell.angle_alpha   90.00
_cell.angle_beta   90.00
_cell.angle_gamma   90.00
#
_symmetry.space_group_name_H-M   'P 1'
#
loop_
_entity.id
_entity.type
_entity.pdbx_description
1 polymer ?
#
loop_
_entity_poly.entity_id
_entity_poly.type
_entity_poly.pdbx_seq_one_letter_code
_entity_poly.pdbx_strand_id
1 'polypeptide(L)'
;VSGDKTSWANWLHVLEFAYNSHVSASTGCTPFSLLLGFQPTSPLDQIARVSPREHRKLTREASEFIDDLQARRENARLSIARAQELQARSYNKGRK
;
A
#
# COMPACT_ATOMS: atom_id res chain seq x y z
N VAL A 1 -23.79 8.39 4.41
CA VAL A 1 -23.14 9.12 3.29
C VAL A 1 -22.69 8.10 2.27
N SER A 2 -23.38 8.05 1.13
CA SER A 2 -22.96 7.34 -0.07
C SER A 2 -21.69 8.00 -0.60
N GLY A 3 -20.54 7.60 -0.04
CA GLY A 3 -19.23 8.14 -0.38
C GLY A 3 -18.92 7.87 -1.85
N ASP A 4 -18.42 8.90 -2.51
CA ASP A 4 -18.18 8.98 -3.94
C ASP A 4 -17.42 7.75 -4.50
N LYS A 5 -18.17 6.82 -5.09
CA LYS A 5 -17.67 5.56 -5.67
C LYS A 5 -16.80 5.77 -6.90
N THR A 6 -16.59 7.00 -7.35
CA THR A 6 -15.74 7.36 -8.49
C THR A 6 -14.32 7.76 -8.09
N SER A 7 -14.12 8.13 -6.83
CA SER A 7 -12.81 8.60 -6.34
C SER A 7 -11.74 7.51 -6.27
N TRP A 8 -12.09 6.21 -6.31
CA TRP A 8 -11.12 5.11 -6.20
C TRP A 8 -10.05 5.14 -7.29
N ALA A 9 -10.40 5.59 -8.50
CA ALA A 9 -9.47 5.66 -9.63
C ALA A 9 -8.30 6.62 -9.34
N ASN A 10 -8.56 7.69 -8.59
CA ASN A 10 -7.52 8.64 -8.18
C ASN A 10 -6.44 7.97 -7.31
N TRP A 11 -6.76 6.84 -6.67
CA TRP A 11 -5.89 6.15 -5.73
C TRP A 11 -5.34 4.83 -6.29
N LEU A 12 -5.65 4.49 -7.54
CA LEU A 12 -5.26 3.22 -8.14
C LEU A 12 -3.75 3.00 -8.08
N HIS A 13 -2.96 4.03 -8.36
CA HIS A 13 -1.50 3.98 -8.29
C HIS A 13 -0.98 3.62 -6.89
N VAL A 14 -1.62 4.12 -5.82
CA VAL A 14 -1.28 3.81 -4.43
C VAL A 14 -1.58 2.35 -4.12
N LEU A 15 -2.75 1.89 -4.56
CA LEU A 15 -3.22 0.51 -4.36
C LEU A 15 -2.34 -0.49 -5.11
N GLU A 16 -2.03 -0.20 -6.38
CA GLU A 16 -1.13 -0.99 -7.21
C GLU A 16 0.23 -1.12 -6.55
N PHE A 17 0.83 0.00 -6.13
CA PHE A 17 2.13 0.00 -5.49
C PHE A 17 2.11 -0.81 -4.19
N ALA A 18 1.08 -0.65 -3.36
CA ALA A 18 0.93 -1.40 -2.12
C ALA A 18 0.80 -2.90 -2.38
N TYR A 19 0.00 -3.29 -3.38
CA TYR A 19 -0.17 -4.69 -3.79
C TYR A 19 1.12 -5.32 -4.30
N ASN A 20 1.81 -4.62 -5.23
CA ASN A 20 3.05 -5.12 -5.83
C ASN A 20 4.24 -5.12 -4.87
N SER A 21 4.13 -4.41 -3.75
CA SER A 21 5.13 -4.40 -2.66
C SER A 21 4.84 -5.41 -1.55
N HIS A 22 3.68 -6.05 -1.56
CA HIS A 22 3.31 -7.03 -0.53
C HIS A 22 3.78 -8.42 -0.91
N VAL A 23 4.21 -9.22 0.08
CA VAL A 23 4.62 -10.60 -0.17
C VAL A 23 3.39 -11.43 -0.54
N SER A 24 3.42 -12.02 -1.74
CA SER A 24 2.34 -12.90 -2.19
C SER A 24 2.43 -14.25 -1.48
N ALA A 25 1.31 -14.73 -0.95
CA ALA A 25 1.24 -16.04 -0.31
C ALA A 25 1.53 -17.20 -1.28
N SER A 26 1.28 -17.01 -2.58
CA SER A 26 1.50 -18.04 -3.60
C SER A 26 2.95 -18.21 -4.00
N THR A 27 3.76 -17.15 -3.93
CA THR A 27 5.15 -17.15 -4.40
C THR A 27 6.18 -16.95 -3.29
N GLY A 28 5.77 -16.43 -2.13
CA GLY A 28 6.68 -16.05 -1.06
C GLY A 28 7.55 -14.82 -1.38
N CYS A 29 7.29 -14.14 -2.49
CA CYS A 29 8.02 -12.94 -2.94
C CYS A 29 7.07 -11.77 -3.22
N THR A 30 7.59 -10.55 -3.33
CA THR A 30 6.78 -9.41 -3.78
C THR A 30 6.63 -9.46 -5.31
N PRO A 31 5.48 -9.08 -5.88
CA PRO A 31 5.35 -8.98 -7.33
C PRO A 31 6.42 -8.09 -7.97
N PHE A 32 6.79 -6.97 -7.33
CA PHE A 32 7.89 -6.13 -7.81
C PHE A 32 9.24 -6.86 -7.85
N SER A 33 9.58 -7.62 -6.80
CA SER A 33 10.85 -8.35 -6.80
C SER A 33 10.90 -9.41 -7.90
N LEU A 34 9.77 -10.07 -8.18
CA LEU A 34 9.70 -11.07 -9.26
C LEU A 34 9.76 -10.45 -10.65
N LEU A 35 9.10 -9.30 -10.84
CA LEU A 35 9.02 -8.63 -12.13
C LEU A 35 10.29 -7.84 -12.49
N LEU A 36 10.83 -7.11 -11.51
CA LEU A 36 11.92 -6.14 -11.71
C LEU A 36 13.26 -6.62 -11.17
N GLY A 37 13.29 -7.68 -10.35
CA GLY A 37 14.48 -8.13 -9.64
C GLY A 37 14.83 -7.29 -8.39
N PHE A 38 14.04 -6.26 -8.07
CA PHE A 38 14.23 -5.42 -6.89
C PHE A 38 12.89 -4.84 -6.39
N GLN A 39 12.92 -4.25 -5.20
CA GLN A 39 11.77 -3.54 -4.61
C GLN A 39 11.90 -2.04 -4.85
N PRO A 40 11.01 -1.41 -5.65
CA PRO A 40 11.00 0.03 -5.85
C PRO A 40 10.79 0.80 -4.53
N THR A 41 11.40 1.98 -4.44
CA THR A 41 11.18 2.90 -3.30
C THR A 41 9.88 3.68 -3.51
N SER A 42 9.00 3.72 -2.52
CA SER A 42 7.77 4.51 -2.58
C SER A 42 8.06 6.01 -2.47
N PRO A 43 7.25 6.90 -3.07
CA PRO A 43 7.31 8.34 -2.80
C PRO A 43 7.27 8.67 -1.30
N LEU A 44 6.46 7.95 -0.51
CA LEU A 44 6.41 8.12 0.94
C LEU A 44 7.72 7.71 1.62
N ASP A 45 8.35 6.64 1.15
CA ASP A 45 9.62 6.18 1.71
C ASP A 45 10.76 7.16 1.36
N GLN A 46 10.68 7.80 0.19
CA GLN A 46 11.60 8.85 -0.21
C GLN A 46 11.40 10.12 0.62
N ILE A 47 10.15 10.54 0.84
CA ILE A 47 9.82 11.67 1.72
C ILE A 47 10.33 11.40 3.13
N ALA A 48 10.12 10.20 3.68
CA ALA A 48 10.62 9.82 5.01
C ALA A 48 12.15 9.92 5.15
N ARG A 49 12.90 9.87 4.05
CA ARG A 49 14.38 10.05 4.03
C ARG A 49 14.80 11.53 4.00
N VAL A 50 13.90 12.44 3.66
CA VAL A 50 14.15 13.89 3.64
C VAL A 50 14.22 14.40 5.07
N SER A 51 15.12 15.35 5.35
CA SER A 51 15.35 15.82 6.71
C SER A 51 14.07 16.45 7.33
N PRO A 52 13.84 16.33 8.65
CA PRO A 52 12.72 16.99 9.32
C PRO A 52 12.71 18.52 9.17
N ARG A 53 13.86 19.12 8.82
CA ARG A 53 13.96 20.57 8.54
C ARG A 53 13.38 20.96 7.18
N GLU A 54 13.46 20.06 6.20
CA GLU A 54 12.89 20.25 4.87
C GLU A 54 11.38 19.95 4.86
N HIS A 55 10.91 19.02 5.72
CA HIS A 55 9.48 18.81 5.96
C HIS A 55 8.76 20.08 6.43
N ARG A 56 9.41 20.97 7.19
CA ARG A 56 8.81 22.24 7.65
C ARG A 56 8.54 23.25 6.54
N LYS A 57 8.98 22.98 5.30
CA LYS A 57 8.72 23.82 4.12
C LYS A 57 7.52 23.33 3.29
N LEU A 58 6.85 22.26 3.70
CA LEU A 58 5.67 21.77 2.99
C LEU A 58 4.52 22.76 3.13
N THR A 59 3.78 22.97 2.04
CA THR A 59 2.50 23.67 2.10
C THR A 59 1.47 22.82 2.84
N ARG A 60 0.40 23.44 3.33
CA ARG A 60 -0.68 22.71 4.00
C ARG A 60 -1.27 21.63 3.08
N GLU A 61 -1.48 21.97 1.82
CA GLU A 61 -2.03 21.08 0.79
C GLU A 61 -1.12 19.87 0.55
N ALA A 62 0.20 20.07 0.56
CA ALA A 62 1.16 18.98 0.43
C ALA A 62 1.18 18.07 1.67
N SER A 63 1.03 18.63 2.87
CA SER A 63 0.91 17.85 4.11
C SER A 63 -0.35 16.98 4.11
N GLU A 64 -1.50 17.57 3.79
CA GLU A 64 -2.79 16.85 3.72
C GLU A 64 -2.74 15.72 2.67
N PHE A 65 -2.09 15.97 1.52
CA PHE A 65 -1.88 14.95 0.50
C PHE A 65 -1.02 13.78 1.01
N ILE A 66 0.06 14.06 1.74
CA ILE A 66 0.94 13.03 2.31
C ILE A 66 0.19 12.20 3.36
N ASP A 67 -0.55 12.85 4.25
CA ASP A 67 -1.33 12.18 5.30
C ASP A 67 -2.41 11.26 4.68
N ASP A 68 -3.12 11.73 3.66
CA ASP A 68 -4.11 10.93 2.95
C ASP A 68 -3.46 9.76 2.19
N LEU A 69 -2.31 10.00 1.56
CA LEU A 69 -1.52 8.96 0.88
C LEU A 69 -1.06 7.87 1.86
N GLN A 70 -0.60 8.25 3.07
CA GLN A 70 -0.22 7.33 4.14
C GLN A 70 -1.41 6.50 4.62
N ALA A 71 -2.53 7.16 4.93
CA ALA A 71 -3.74 6.48 5.39
C ALA A 71 -4.23 5.44 4.37
N ARG A 72 -4.22 5.79 3.08
CA ARG A 72 -4.65 4.89 2.00
C ARG A 72 -3.70 3.72 1.80
N ARG A 73 -2.38 3.96 1.82
CA ARG A 73 -1.37 2.89 1.77
C ARG A 73 -1.59 1.89 2.91
N GLU A 74 -1.83 2.38 4.11
CA GLU A 74 -2.03 1.49 5.27
C GLU A 74 -3.33 0.71 5.16
N ASN A 75 -4.43 1.36 4.78
CA ASN A 75 -5.70 0.68 4.51
C ASN A 75 -5.56 -0.43 3.45
N ALA A 76 -4.77 -0.20 2.40
CA ALA A 76 -4.49 -1.20 1.38
C ALA A 76 -3.71 -2.40 1.95
N ARG A 77 -2.65 -2.15 2.72
CA ARG A 77 -1.85 -3.21 3.37
C ARG A 77 -2.70 -4.07 4.30
N LEU A 78 -3.51 -3.44 5.15
CA LEU A 78 -4.42 -4.14 6.06
C LEU A 78 -5.46 -4.97 5.30
N SER A 79 -6.00 -4.43 4.22
CA SER A 79 -6.97 -5.13 3.37
C SER A 79 -6.37 -6.37 2.71
N ILE A 80 -5.13 -6.25 2.20
CA ILE A 80 -4.40 -7.38 1.60
C ILE A 80 -4.09 -8.44 2.66
N ALA A 81 -3.59 -8.05 3.83
CA ALA A 81 -3.30 -8.97 4.92
C ALA A 81 -4.56 -9.74 5.37
N ARG A 82 -5.68 -9.04 5.54
CA ARG A 82 -6.97 -9.65 5.86
C ARG A 82 -7.44 -10.62 4.77
N ALA A 83 -7.27 -10.26 3.50
CA ALA A 83 -7.63 -11.14 2.38
C ALA A 83 -6.79 -12.43 2.38
N GLN A 84 -5.47 -12.32 2.62
CA GLN A 84 -4.58 -13.48 2.73
C GLN A 84 -4.98 -14.39 3.90
N GLU A 85 -5.31 -13.83 5.05
CA GLU A 85 -5.76 -14.60 6.21
C GLU A 85 -7.07 -15.35 5.91
N LEU A 86 -8.05 -14.68 5.30
CA LEU A 86 -9.33 -15.30 4.93
C LEU A 86 -9.13 -16.43 3.90
N GLN A 87 -8.26 -16.23 2.91
CA GLN A 87 -7.90 -17.25 1.93
C GLN A 87 -7.24 -18.45 2.61
N ALA A 88 -6.29 -18.23 3.54
CA ALA A 88 -5.64 -19.29 4.28
C ALA A 88 -6.63 -20.08 5.16
N ARG A 89 -7.52 -19.39 5.88
CA ARG A 89 -8.58 -20.02 6.70
C ARG A 89 -9.52 -20.85 5.84
N SER A 90 -9.92 -20.33 4.67
CA SER A 90 -10.80 -21.03 3.74
C SER A 90 -10.13 -22.28 3.16
N TYR A 91 -8.86 -22.18 2.75
CA TYR A 91 -8.09 -23.29 2.21
C TYR A 91 -7.80 -24.39 3.25
N ASN A 92 -7.50 -24.01 4.49
CA ASN A 92 -7.22 -24.97 5.57
C ASN A 92 -8.50 -25.61 6.15
N LYS A 93 -9.69 -25.14 5.77
CA LYS A 93 -10.95 -25.70 6.27
C LYS A 93 -11.09 -27.16 5.83
N GLY A 94 -11.07 -28.07 6.79
CA GLY A 94 -11.25 -29.52 6.56
C GLY A 94 -9.95 -30.31 6.34
N ARG A 95 -8.77 -29.67 6.42
CA ARG A 95 -7.51 -30.40 6.61
C ARG A 95 -7.46 -30.92 8.06
N LYS A 96 -7.40 -32.24 8.22
CA LYS A 96 -7.08 -32.94 9.47
C LYS A 96 -5.59 -33.23 9.53
#